data_AF-A0A1Q9E3W3-F1
#
_entry.id   AF-A0A1Q9E3W3-F1
#
_cell.length_a   1.000
_cell.length_b   1.000
_cell.length_c   1.000
_cell.angle_alpha   90.00
_cell.angle_beta   90.00
_cell.angle_gamma   90.00
#
_symmetry.space_group_name_H-M   'P 1'
#
loop_
_entity.id
_entity.type
_entity.pdbx_description
1 polymer ?
#
loop_
_entity_poly.entity_id
_entity_poly.type
_entity_poly.pdbx_seq_one_letter_code
_entity_poly.pdbx_strand_id
1 'polypeptide(L)'
;MAKVLQTAGTAMAGNATLGVRALREDYCKPSNRAEIPRNLNAISEALEVGKFERVASQEREDFPRFRYLFESGELLPPAVFMQALELGAYETINGAQLLFDPEVLVLRDNLVISYKALVAKIRQKASKEIDRLPDAMIRKFASAWHAWESAWLRNREVHAVEALQPSVKAILALEPLIISAEKERLLPWPRVQHQKAITLKCLEGFVHAFGELAASVLPSNKREKDHDARLLLLMDHVLSLRGEKLKTQPYLLEKLSSAPNVVFPDHQVTANEASTLLGSHALAPRDGQGVPLESYAFKLLGTSGDANQGNARGDLAQKAADHANELLSAFEGLKDMLMSLKSTLEHIDPALDKDDAFVATLQRFERAFRRSRRLFLEPDNLA
;
A
#
# COMPACT_ATOMS: atom_id res chain seq x y z
N MET A 1 25.25 0.81 -29.14
CA MET A 1 24.52 1.23 -30.36
C MET A 1 23.35 2.09 -29.95
N ALA A 2 23.53 3.41 -30.00
CA ALA A 2 22.53 4.40 -29.61
C ALA A 2 21.49 4.56 -30.74
N LYS A 3 20.21 4.42 -30.41
CA LYS A 3 19.10 4.62 -31.34
C LYS A 3 18.68 6.09 -31.27
N VAL A 4 19.11 6.86 -32.26
CA VAL A 4 18.56 8.19 -32.57
C VAL A 4 17.14 7.97 -33.08
N LEU A 5 16.13 8.36 -32.30
CA LEU A 5 14.73 8.35 -32.73
C LEU A 5 14.28 9.79 -32.98
N GLN A 6 13.87 9.99 -34.23
CA GLN A 6 13.35 11.21 -34.85
C GLN A 6 12.30 11.94 -34.01
N THR A 7 12.59 13.19 -33.67
CA THR A 7 11.64 14.20 -33.18
C THR A 7 11.15 15.06 -34.35
N ALA A 8 10.33 14.50 -35.23
CA ALA A 8 9.71 15.26 -36.33
C ALA A 8 8.24 14.85 -36.49
N GLY A 9 7.39 15.32 -35.56
CA GLY A 9 5.94 15.08 -35.60
C GLY A 9 5.12 15.78 -34.51
N THR A 10 5.75 16.33 -33.46
CA THR A 10 5.08 16.79 -32.23
C THR A 10 4.51 18.21 -32.28
N ALA A 11 4.82 19.03 -33.29
CA ALA A 11 4.47 20.45 -33.27
C ALA A 11 3.00 20.77 -33.59
N MET A 12 2.30 19.93 -34.37
CA MET A 12 0.88 20.17 -34.73
C MET A 12 -0.11 19.71 -33.64
N ALA A 13 0.29 18.79 -32.76
CA ALA A 13 -0.55 18.34 -31.64
C ALA A 13 -0.61 19.35 -30.47
N GLY A 14 0.40 20.23 -30.34
CA GLY A 14 0.51 21.17 -29.23
C GLY A 14 -0.54 22.30 -29.23
N ASN A 15 -0.99 22.75 -30.40
CA ASN A 15 -1.96 23.87 -30.49
C ASN A 15 -3.42 23.42 -30.36
N ALA A 16 -3.76 22.20 -30.81
CA ALA A 16 -5.10 21.64 -30.64
C ALA A 16 -5.41 21.27 -29.18
N THR A 17 -4.39 20.83 -28.44
CA THR A 17 -4.52 20.41 -27.02
C THR A 17 -4.74 21.58 -26.06
N LEU A 18 -4.16 22.76 -26.35
CA LEU A 18 -4.40 23.99 -25.57
C LEU A 18 -5.89 24.39 -25.57
N GLY A 19 -6.56 24.29 -26.71
CA GLY A 19 -7.98 24.62 -26.84
C GLY A 19 -8.90 23.68 -26.05
N VAL A 20 -8.58 22.38 -26.03
CA VAL A 20 -9.37 21.38 -25.28
C VAL A 20 -9.14 21.49 -23.78
N ARG A 21 -7.91 21.79 -23.34
CA ARG A 21 -7.63 22.05 -21.93
C ARG A 21 -8.44 23.24 -21.40
N ALA A 22 -8.41 24.37 -22.11
CA ALA A 22 -9.22 25.54 -21.73
C ALA A 22 -10.72 25.22 -21.69
N LEU A 23 -11.19 24.37 -22.60
CA LEU A 23 -12.58 23.90 -22.62
C LEU A 23 -12.93 23.04 -21.40
N ARG A 24 -12.03 22.15 -20.96
CA ARG A 24 -12.22 21.36 -19.73
C ARG A 24 -12.28 22.27 -18.51
N GLU A 25 -11.34 23.20 -18.39
CA GLU A 25 -11.30 24.19 -17.31
C GLU A 25 -12.58 25.05 -17.29
N ASP A 26 -13.13 25.40 -18.46
CA ASP A 26 -14.40 26.11 -18.56
C ASP A 26 -15.58 25.27 -18.05
N TYR A 27 -15.68 24.00 -18.42
CA TYR A 27 -16.74 23.11 -17.91
C TYR A 27 -16.63 22.81 -16.41
N CYS A 28 -15.42 22.88 -15.83
CA CYS A 28 -15.23 22.74 -14.39
C CYS A 28 -15.70 23.96 -13.57
N LYS A 29 -15.96 25.12 -14.21
CA LYS A 29 -16.50 26.30 -13.50
C LYS A 29 -17.88 26.00 -12.90
N PRO A 30 -18.21 26.50 -11.70
CA PRO A 30 -19.47 26.17 -11.02
C PRO A 30 -20.74 26.37 -11.86
N SER A 31 -20.77 27.45 -12.67
CA SER A 31 -21.91 27.75 -13.54
C SER A 31 -22.14 26.68 -14.61
N ASN A 32 -21.06 26.20 -15.25
CA ASN A 32 -21.14 25.20 -16.31
C ASN A 32 -21.26 23.79 -15.73
N ARG A 33 -20.60 23.51 -14.61
CA ARG A 33 -20.64 22.22 -13.91
C ARG A 33 -22.06 21.86 -13.48
N ALA A 34 -22.84 22.85 -13.04
CA ALA A 34 -24.25 22.65 -12.68
C ALA A 34 -25.15 22.26 -13.88
N GLU A 35 -24.78 22.62 -15.11
CA GLU A 35 -25.53 22.25 -16.32
C GLU A 35 -25.25 20.82 -16.79
N ILE A 36 -24.14 20.20 -16.37
CA ILE A 36 -23.69 18.89 -16.88
C ILE A 36 -24.73 17.78 -16.65
N PRO A 37 -25.26 17.56 -15.43
CA PRO A 37 -26.25 16.50 -15.21
C PRO A 37 -27.48 16.67 -16.11
N ARG A 38 -27.98 17.90 -16.23
CA ARG A 38 -29.14 18.21 -17.09
C ARG A 38 -28.85 17.91 -18.56
N ASN A 39 -27.67 18.27 -19.05
CA ASN A 39 -27.29 18.04 -20.45
C ASN A 39 -27.10 16.54 -20.74
N LEU A 40 -26.47 15.79 -19.83
CA LEU A 40 -26.29 14.34 -19.97
C LEU A 40 -27.62 13.59 -19.91
N ASN A 41 -28.58 14.03 -19.10
CA ASN A 41 -29.93 13.49 -19.09
C ASN A 41 -30.63 13.70 -20.44
N ALA A 42 -30.55 14.91 -21.01
CA ALA A 42 -31.13 15.20 -22.32
C ALA A 42 -30.50 14.35 -23.47
N ILE A 43 -29.21 14.01 -23.34
CA ILE A 43 -28.53 13.10 -24.28
C ILE A 43 -28.98 11.66 -24.04
N SER A 44 -29.10 11.23 -22.79
CA SER A 44 -29.56 9.88 -22.41
C SER A 44 -30.97 9.61 -22.92
N GLU A 45 -31.91 10.53 -22.71
CA GLU A 45 -33.28 10.44 -23.25
C GLU A 45 -33.26 10.27 -24.78
N ALA A 46 -32.40 11.02 -25.47
CA ALA A 46 -32.30 10.93 -26.93
C ALA A 46 -31.65 9.61 -27.39
N LEU A 47 -30.76 9.03 -26.57
CA LEU A 47 -30.16 7.72 -26.81
C LEU A 47 -31.20 6.59 -26.68
N GLU A 48 -32.06 6.66 -25.67
CA GLU A 48 -33.12 5.67 -25.45
C GLU A 48 -34.14 5.68 -26.60
N VAL A 49 -34.58 6.86 -27.03
CA VAL A 49 -35.51 7.01 -28.17
C VAL A 49 -34.90 6.48 -29.47
N GLY A 50 -33.61 6.72 -29.68
CA GLY A 50 -32.90 6.26 -30.88
C GLY A 50 -32.52 4.78 -30.89
N LYS A 51 -32.78 4.04 -29.80
CA LYS A 51 -32.43 2.62 -29.62
C LYS A 51 -30.96 2.31 -29.94
N PHE A 52 -30.03 3.10 -29.41
CA PHE A 52 -28.61 2.84 -29.62
C PHE A 52 -28.14 1.71 -28.69
N GLU A 53 -27.58 0.64 -29.27
CA GLU A 53 -27.35 -0.63 -28.55
C GLU A 53 -26.19 -0.63 -27.54
N ARG A 54 -25.22 0.29 -27.62
CA ARG A 54 -24.01 0.22 -26.79
C ARG A 54 -23.45 1.59 -26.42
N VAL A 55 -23.76 2.02 -25.19
CA VAL A 55 -23.16 3.21 -24.56
C VAL A 55 -22.37 2.80 -23.32
N ALA A 56 -22.92 1.89 -22.53
CA ALA A 56 -22.21 1.26 -21.41
C ALA A 56 -21.08 0.36 -21.92
N SER A 57 -19.90 0.50 -21.32
CA SER A 57 -18.77 -0.39 -21.55
C SER A 57 -18.96 -1.73 -20.82
N GLN A 58 -18.36 -2.80 -21.35
CA GLN A 58 -18.39 -4.13 -20.71
C GLN A 58 -17.62 -4.10 -19.37
N GLU A 59 -16.63 -3.23 -19.29
CA GLU A 59 -15.78 -3.02 -18.11
C GLU A 59 -16.56 -2.61 -16.85
N ARG A 60 -17.77 -2.04 -17.00
CA ARG A 60 -18.64 -1.75 -15.84
C ARG A 60 -19.01 -3.02 -15.06
N GLU A 61 -19.14 -4.15 -15.75
CA GLU A 61 -19.47 -5.45 -15.16
C GLU A 61 -18.20 -6.21 -14.74
N ASP A 62 -17.20 -6.18 -15.63
CA ASP A 62 -15.95 -6.95 -15.52
C ASP A 62 -15.03 -6.45 -14.40
N PHE A 63 -15.15 -5.18 -13.98
CA PHE A 63 -14.33 -4.59 -12.92
C PHE A 63 -15.19 -4.23 -11.69
N PRO A 64 -15.40 -5.18 -10.76
CA PRO A 64 -16.24 -4.98 -9.57
C PRO A 64 -15.84 -3.78 -8.72
N ARG A 65 -14.54 -3.44 -8.70
CA ARG A 65 -13.97 -2.32 -7.96
C ARG A 65 -14.54 -0.96 -8.34
N PHE A 66 -15.02 -0.81 -9.58
CA PHE A 66 -15.56 0.46 -10.09
C PHE A 66 -17.09 0.51 -10.11
N ARG A 67 -17.78 -0.52 -9.63
CA ARG A 67 -19.25 -0.59 -9.63
C ARG A 67 -19.92 0.58 -8.91
N TYR A 68 -19.28 1.11 -7.86
CA TYR A 68 -19.77 2.28 -7.12
C TYR A 68 -19.99 3.51 -8.01
N LEU A 69 -19.29 3.61 -9.14
CA LEU A 69 -19.48 4.71 -10.11
C LEU A 69 -20.78 4.60 -10.91
N PHE A 70 -21.42 3.44 -10.89
CA PHE A 70 -22.55 3.07 -11.74
C PHE A 70 -23.79 2.59 -10.96
N GLU A 71 -23.79 2.70 -9.63
CA GLU A 71 -24.88 2.22 -8.77
C GLU A 71 -26.24 2.88 -9.06
N SER A 72 -26.25 4.10 -9.60
CA SER A 72 -27.47 4.81 -10.00
C SER A 72 -28.17 4.20 -11.21
N GLY A 73 -27.53 3.27 -11.94
CA GLY A 73 -28.05 2.69 -13.18
C GLY A 73 -28.08 3.68 -14.35
N GLU A 74 -27.48 4.86 -14.19
CA GLU A 74 -27.45 5.89 -15.24
C GLU A 74 -26.62 5.43 -16.44
N LEU A 75 -27.14 5.68 -17.64
CA LEU A 75 -26.42 5.38 -18.89
C LEU A 75 -25.15 6.24 -19.01
N LEU A 76 -25.25 7.52 -18.63
CA LEU A 76 -24.20 8.53 -18.70
C LEU A 76 -23.99 9.19 -17.32
N PRO A 77 -23.37 8.51 -16.33
CA PRO A 77 -23.24 9.06 -14.98
C PRO A 77 -22.45 10.38 -14.99
N PRO A 78 -23.01 11.48 -14.44
CA PRO A 78 -22.31 12.77 -14.43
C PRO A 78 -20.96 12.71 -13.71
N ALA A 79 -20.85 11.91 -12.63
CA ALA A 79 -19.61 11.72 -11.90
C ALA A 79 -18.48 11.18 -12.80
N VAL A 80 -18.79 10.25 -13.70
CA VAL A 80 -17.84 9.68 -14.66
C VAL A 80 -17.41 10.73 -15.68
N PHE A 81 -18.32 11.56 -16.18
CA PHE A 81 -17.94 12.67 -17.07
C PHE A 81 -17.07 13.72 -16.36
N MET A 82 -17.33 14.00 -15.08
CA MET A 82 -16.49 14.90 -14.28
C MET A 82 -15.07 14.36 -14.16
N GLN A 83 -14.90 13.05 -13.99
CA GLN A 83 -13.58 12.42 -14.02
C GLN A 83 -12.87 12.66 -15.36
N ALA A 84 -13.59 12.59 -16.50
CA ALA A 84 -13.00 12.95 -17.79
C ALA A 84 -12.49 14.39 -17.83
N LEU A 85 -13.24 15.35 -17.27
CA LEU A 85 -12.83 16.76 -17.27
C LEU A 85 -11.60 16.99 -16.39
N GLU A 86 -11.59 16.38 -15.20
CA GLU A 86 -10.56 16.53 -14.18
C GLU A 86 -9.31 15.66 -14.45
N LEU A 87 -9.39 14.70 -15.39
CA LEU A 87 -8.31 13.75 -15.69
C LEU A 87 -7.01 14.47 -16.06
N GLY A 88 -5.98 14.28 -15.23
CA GLY A 88 -4.61 14.73 -15.46
C GLY A 88 -3.83 13.82 -16.42
N ALA A 89 -2.51 13.96 -16.42
CA ALA A 89 -1.61 13.00 -17.09
C ALA A 89 -1.30 11.77 -16.21
N TYR A 90 -1.48 11.92 -14.89
CA TYR A 90 -1.31 10.87 -13.91
C TYR A 90 -2.40 10.98 -12.85
N GLU A 91 -2.60 9.91 -12.11
CA GLU A 91 -3.28 9.92 -10.81
C GLU A 91 -2.29 9.59 -9.68
N THR A 92 -2.68 9.87 -8.45
CA THR A 92 -1.87 9.55 -7.27
C THR A 92 -2.63 8.57 -6.39
N ILE A 93 -2.04 7.40 -6.20
CA ILE A 93 -2.57 6.31 -5.37
C ILE A 93 -1.46 5.85 -4.45
N ASN A 94 -1.70 5.76 -3.14
CA ASN A 94 -0.68 5.38 -2.14
C ASN A 94 0.62 6.20 -2.32
N GLY A 95 0.50 7.51 -2.48
CA GLY A 95 1.63 8.42 -2.73
C GLY A 95 2.41 8.21 -4.05
N ALA A 96 2.10 7.19 -4.85
CA ALA A 96 2.74 6.91 -6.13
C ALA A 96 2.01 7.62 -7.28
N GLN A 97 2.76 8.17 -8.23
CA GLN A 97 2.20 8.76 -9.45
C GLN A 97 2.11 7.70 -10.54
N LEU A 98 0.89 7.41 -11.00
CA LEU A 98 0.60 6.41 -12.03
C LEU A 98 0.12 7.13 -13.29
N LEU A 99 0.86 6.95 -14.39
CA LEU A 99 0.66 7.68 -15.64
C LEU A 99 -0.44 7.01 -16.48
N PHE A 100 -1.41 7.79 -16.93
CA PHE A 100 -2.38 7.32 -17.90
C PHE A 100 -1.76 7.14 -19.28
N ASP A 101 -2.21 6.11 -20.00
CA ASP A 101 -1.83 5.91 -21.39
C ASP A 101 -2.20 7.14 -22.25
N PRO A 102 -1.35 7.54 -23.21
CA PRO A 102 -1.63 8.67 -24.09
C PRO A 102 -2.95 8.53 -24.85
N GLU A 103 -3.36 7.30 -25.17
CA GLU A 103 -4.62 7.01 -25.84
C GLU A 103 -5.83 7.45 -25.01
N VAL A 104 -5.83 7.17 -23.69
CA VAL A 104 -6.92 7.59 -22.78
C VAL A 104 -7.06 9.11 -22.78
N LEU A 105 -5.94 9.84 -22.80
CA LEU A 105 -5.94 11.30 -22.82
C LEU A 105 -6.49 11.86 -24.14
N VAL A 106 -6.19 11.21 -25.27
CA VAL A 106 -6.75 11.57 -26.59
C VAL A 106 -8.25 11.28 -26.64
N LEU A 107 -8.68 10.11 -26.14
CA LEU A 107 -10.09 9.73 -26.09
C LEU A 107 -10.91 10.67 -25.19
N ARG A 108 -10.33 11.10 -24.06
CA ARG A 108 -10.91 12.14 -23.19
C ARG A 108 -11.15 13.42 -23.96
N ASP A 109 -10.14 13.89 -24.69
CA ASP A 109 -10.24 15.14 -25.44
C ASP A 109 -11.31 15.05 -26.54
N ASN A 110 -11.38 13.91 -27.23
CA ASN A 110 -12.43 13.63 -28.21
C ASN A 110 -13.83 13.63 -27.59
N LEU A 111 -13.99 13.04 -26.40
CA LEU A 111 -15.23 13.05 -25.64
C LEU A 111 -15.67 14.49 -25.33
N VAL A 112 -14.77 15.33 -24.79
CA VAL A 112 -15.08 16.73 -24.44
C VAL A 112 -15.44 17.56 -25.68
N ILE A 113 -14.73 17.37 -26.80
CA ILE A 113 -15.06 18.03 -28.07
C ILE A 113 -16.46 17.63 -28.55
N SER A 114 -16.79 16.33 -28.48
CA SER A 114 -18.10 15.82 -28.90
C SER A 114 -19.24 16.36 -28.01
N TYR A 115 -18.99 16.48 -26.70
CA TYR A 115 -19.93 17.08 -25.76
C TYR A 115 -20.21 18.56 -26.08
N LYS A 116 -19.17 19.35 -26.35
CA LYS A 116 -19.32 20.77 -26.71
C LYS A 116 -20.27 20.99 -27.89
N ALA A 117 -20.15 20.16 -28.92
CA ALA A 117 -21.02 20.23 -30.09
C ALA A 117 -22.50 19.99 -29.72
N LEU A 118 -22.77 19.10 -28.77
CA LEU A 118 -24.12 18.81 -28.27
C LEU A 118 -24.67 19.90 -27.35
N VAL A 119 -23.85 20.49 -26.48
CA VAL A 119 -24.31 21.56 -25.55
C VAL A 119 -24.98 22.71 -26.31
N ALA A 120 -24.42 23.14 -27.44
CA ALA A 120 -25.03 24.16 -28.29
C ALA A 120 -26.42 23.75 -28.79
N LYS A 121 -26.60 22.49 -29.21
CA LYS A 121 -27.88 21.96 -29.67
C LYS A 121 -28.88 21.72 -28.55
N ILE A 122 -28.42 21.35 -27.36
CA ILE A 122 -29.27 21.23 -26.17
C ILE A 122 -29.87 22.59 -25.80
N ARG A 123 -29.07 23.66 -25.90
CA ARG A 123 -29.57 25.03 -25.69
C ARG A 123 -30.63 25.42 -26.73
N GLN A 124 -30.41 25.10 -28.00
CA GLN A 124 -31.41 25.31 -29.07
C GLN A 124 -32.69 24.50 -28.85
N LYS A 125 -32.58 23.26 -28.36
CA LYS A 125 -33.75 22.45 -28.00
C LYS A 125 -34.51 23.09 -26.83
N ALA A 126 -33.81 23.59 -25.82
CA ALA A 126 -34.41 24.28 -24.68
C ALA A 126 -35.10 25.60 -25.08
N SER A 127 -34.57 26.34 -26.06
CA SER A 127 -35.20 27.53 -26.64
C SER A 127 -36.31 27.21 -27.67
N LYS A 128 -36.59 25.93 -27.93
CA LYS A 128 -37.56 25.44 -28.94
C LYS A 128 -37.20 25.85 -30.38
N GLU A 129 -35.94 26.12 -30.67
CA GLU A 129 -35.44 26.33 -32.04
C GLU A 129 -35.35 25.02 -32.83
N ILE A 130 -35.15 23.90 -32.13
CA ILE A 130 -35.15 22.56 -32.70
C ILE A 130 -35.99 21.62 -31.82
N ASP A 131 -36.68 20.68 -32.44
CA ASP A 131 -37.51 19.70 -31.70
C ASP A 131 -36.67 18.57 -31.10
N ARG A 132 -35.62 18.14 -31.83
CA ARG A 132 -34.79 17.00 -31.48
C ARG A 132 -33.30 17.27 -31.68
N LEU A 133 -32.49 16.60 -30.87
CA LEU A 133 -31.04 16.59 -31.03
C LEU A 133 -30.66 15.79 -32.30
N PRO A 134 -29.63 16.21 -33.07
CA PRO A 134 -29.24 15.49 -34.28
C PRO A 134 -28.63 14.10 -33.97
N ASP A 135 -29.22 13.04 -34.53
CA ASP A 135 -28.79 11.64 -34.29
C ASP A 135 -27.30 11.40 -34.59
N ALA A 136 -26.76 12.05 -35.63
CA ALA A 136 -25.33 11.93 -35.97
C ALA A 136 -24.42 12.47 -34.85
N MET A 137 -24.82 13.54 -34.17
CA MET A 137 -24.05 14.11 -33.05
C MET A 137 -24.18 13.24 -31.80
N ILE A 138 -25.39 12.72 -31.53
CA ILE A 138 -25.64 11.79 -30.43
C ILE A 138 -24.78 10.53 -30.60
N ARG A 139 -24.80 9.91 -31.80
CA ARG A 139 -23.97 8.74 -32.11
C ARG A 139 -22.49 9.01 -31.93
N LYS A 140 -22.01 10.17 -32.39
CA LYS A 140 -20.61 10.57 -32.23
C LYS A 140 -20.22 10.71 -30.76
N PHE A 141 -21.08 11.32 -29.95
CA PHE A 141 -20.85 11.45 -28.50
C PHE A 141 -20.90 10.10 -27.81
N ALA A 142 -21.90 9.25 -28.08
CA ALA A 142 -22.00 7.91 -27.49
C ALA A 142 -20.78 7.04 -27.83
N SER A 143 -20.31 7.08 -29.08
CA SER A 143 -19.10 6.38 -29.48
C SER A 143 -17.85 6.92 -28.76
N ALA A 144 -17.72 8.24 -28.62
CA ALA A 144 -16.62 8.85 -27.88
C ALA A 144 -16.68 8.53 -26.38
N TRP A 145 -17.89 8.50 -25.80
CA TRP A 145 -18.12 8.11 -24.41
C TRP A 145 -17.68 6.68 -24.17
N HIS A 146 -18.22 5.74 -24.95
CA HIS A 146 -17.91 4.32 -24.82
C HIS A 146 -16.41 4.05 -24.97
N ALA A 147 -15.77 4.64 -25.98
CA ALA A 147 -14.34 4.47 -26.21
C ALA A 147 -13.50 5.00 -25.05
N TRP A 148 -13.79 6.21 -24.57
CA TRP A 148 -13.07 6.80 -23.44
C TRP A 148 -13.33 6.03 -22.14
N GLU A 149 -14.58 5.71 -21.82
CA GLU A 149 -14.95 4.98 -20.59
C GLU A 149 -14.27 3.62 -20.52
N SER A 150 -14.31 2.85 -21.62
CA SER A 150 -13.66 1.54 -21.70
C SER A 150 -12.14 1.66 -21.49
N ALA A 151 -11.47 2.57 -22.20
CA ALA A 151 -10.03 2.76 -22.07
C ALA A 151 -9.62 3.27 -20.68
N TRP A 152 -10.40 4.21 -20.13
CA TRP A 152 -10.18 4.77 -18.80
C TRP A 152 -10.35 3.73 -17.70
N LEU A 153 -11.42 2.93 -17.72
CA LEU A 153 -11.64 1.87 -16.72
C LEU A 153 -10.55 0.81 -16.77
N ARG A 154 -10.07 0.40 -17.96
CA ARG A 154 -8.94 -0.53 -18.09
C ARG A 154 -7.66 0.04 -17.49
N ASN A 155 -7.33 1.29 -17.82
CA ASN A 155 -6.15 1.96 -17.24
C ASN A 155 -6.25 2.07 -15.72
N ARG A 156 -7.43 2.44 -15.19
CA ARG A 156 -7.65 2.51 -13.74
C ARG A 156 -7.55 1.15 -13.08
N GLU A 157 -7.99 0.06 -13.71
CA GLU A 157 -7.80 -1.28 -13.15
C GLU A 157 -6.32 -1.64 -13.11
N VAL A 158 -5.55 -1.34 -14.17
CA VAL A 158 -4.09 -1.55 -14.17
C VAL A 158 -3.44 -0.77 -13.03
N HIS A 159 -3.76 0.52 -12.89
CA HIS A 159 -3.26 1.35 -11.80
C HIS A 159 -3.65 0.80 -10.42
N ALA A 160 -4.90 0.31 -10.26
CA ALA A 160 -5.36 -0.29 -9.02
C ALA A 160 -4.59 -1.57 -8.67
N VAL A 161 -4.35 -2.44 -9.65
CA VAL A 161 -3.57 -3.67 -9.49
C VAL A 161 -2.12 -3.35 -9.12
N GLU A 162 -1.50 -2.39 -9.80
CA GLU A 162 -0.14 -1.93 -9.48
C GLU A 162 -0.04 -1.35 -8.06
N ALA A 163 -1.00 -0.50 -7.69
CA ALA A 163 -1.05 0.11 -6.36
C ALA A 163 -1.25 -0.90 -5.23
N LEU A 164 -1.98 -1.99 -5.49
CA LEU A 164 -2.23 -3.07 -4.52
C LEU A 164 -1.13 -4.14 -4.47
N GLN A 165 -0.19 -4.13 -5.41
CA GLN A 165 0.88 -5.13 -5.50
C GLN A 165 1.68 -5.29 -4.18
N PRO A 166 2.07 -4.22 -3.45
CA PRO A 166 2.78 -4.37 -2.17
C PRO A 166 1.94 -5.12 -1.12
N SER A 167 0.63 -4.84 -1.05
CA SER A 167 -0.28 -5.54 -0.13
C SER A 167 -0.42 -7.02 -0.48
N VAL A 168 -0.58 -7.32 -1.77
CA VAL A 168 -0.64 -8.71 -2.26
C VAL A 168 0.65 -9.45 -1.95
N LYS A 169 1.82 -8.84 -2.17
CA LYS A 169 3.12 -9.43 -1.80
C LYS A 169 3.20 -9.72 -0.29
N ALA A 170 2.76 -8.80 0.56
CA ALA A 170 2.75 -8.99 2.00
C ALA A 170 1.84 -10.15 2.43
N ILE A 171 0.64 -10.26 1.84
CA ILE A 171 -0.29 -11.37 2.07
C ILE A 171 0.34 -12.70 1.62
N LEU A 172 0.90 -12.75 0.41
CA LEU A 172 1.53 -13.94 -0.14
C LEU A 172 2.78 -14.37 0.64
N ALA A 173 3.50 -13.42 1.26
CA ALA A 173 4.63 -13.72 2.13
C ALA A 173 4.17 -14.19 3.53
N LEU A 174 3.00 -13.74 3.99
CA LEU A 174 2.42 -14.13 5.27
C LEU A 174 1.92 -15.58 5.28
N GLU A 175 1.38 -16.07 4.17
CA GLU A 175 0.84 -17.43 4.06
C GLU A 175 1.87 -18.54 4.37
N PRO A 176 3.06 -18.58 3.72
CA PRO A 176 4.10 -19.53 4.07
C PRO A 176 4.54 -19.43 5.53
N LEU A 177 4.56 -18.22 6.10
CA LEU A 177 4.91 -18.01 7.50
C LEU A 177 3.90 -18.69 8.43
N ILE A 178 2.59 -18.49 8.21
CA ILE A 178 1.53 -19.14 8.97
C ILE A 178 1.64 -20.67 8.85
N ILE A 179 1.73 -21.19 7.61
CA ILE A 179 1.82 -22.63 7.36
C ILE A 179 3.08 -23.22 8.00
N SER A 180 4.21 -22.52 7.93
CA SER A 180 5.47 -22.97 8.52
C SER A 180 5.39 -23.02 10.05
N ALA A 181 4.80 -21.99 10.67
CA ALA A 181 4.61 -21.93 12.12
C ALA A 181 3.66 -23.04 12.61
N GLU A 182 2.61 -23.37 11.85
CA GLU A 182 1.72 -24.50 12.16
C GLU A 182 2.46 -25.84 12.07
N LYS A 183 3.25 -26.07 11.01
CA LYS A 183 4.05 -27.30 10.86
C LYS A 183 5.05 -27.46 12.00
N GLU A 184 5.68 -26.37 12.43
CA GLU A 184 6.61 -26.38 13.56
C GLU A 184 5.96 -26.90 14.84
N ARG A 185 4.67 -26.60 15.07
CA ARG A 185 3.93 -27.08 16.25
C ARG A 185 3.70 -28.60 16.25
N LEU A 186 3.67 -29.22 15.07
CA LEU A 186 3.33 -30.64 14.89
C LEU A 186 4.55 -31.55 14.80
N LEU A 187 5.70 -31.01 14.39
CA LEU A 187 6.88 -31.82 14.11
C LEU A 187 7.65 -32.18 15.39
N PRO A 188 8.09 -33.45 15.54
CA PRO A 188 8.95 -33.85 16.64
C PRO A 188 10.41 -33.43 16.40
N TRP A 189 11.23 -33.56 17.43
CA TRP A 189 12.68 -33.43 17.32
C TRP A 189 13.28 -34.59 16.48
N PRO A 190 14.30 -34.35 15.63
CA PRO A 190 15.00 -33.08 15.35
C PRO A 190 14.35 -32.23 14.23
N ARG A 191 13.30 -32.73 13.58
CA ARG A 191 12.67 -32.07 12.42
C ARG A 191 12.16 -30.66 12.75
N VAL A 192 11.71 -30.45 13.98
CA VAL A 192 11.33 -29.11 14.48
C VAL A 192 12.45 -28.07 14.34
N GLN A 193 13.73 -28.44 14.49
CA GLN A 193 14.84 -27.50 14.33
C GLN A 193 15.00 -27.04 12.89
N HIS A 194 14.87 -27.96 11.94
CA HIS A 194 14.89 -27.61 10.52
C HIS A 194 13.69 -26.74 10.16
N GLN A 195 12.51 -27.05 10.70
CA GLN A 195 11.31 -26.25 10.47
C GLN A 195 11.45 -24.83 11.01
N LYS A 196 12.02 -24.64 12.20
CA LYS A 196 12.32 -23.31 12.77
C LYS A 196 13.15 -22.45 11.83
N ALA A 197 14.18 -23.02 11.20
CA ALA A 197 15.01 -22.30 10.24
C ALA A 197 14.22 -21.88 8.98
N ILE A 198 13.27 -22.71 8.53
CA ILE A 198 12.36 -22.37 7.42
C ILE A 198 11.41 -21.25 7.86
N THR A 199 10.78 -21.36 9.02
CA THR A 199 9.86 -20.35 9.53
C THR A 199 10.54 -19.00 9.71
N LEU A 200 11.80 -18.97 10.18
CA LEU A 200 12.60 -17.74 10.25
C LEU A 200 12.78 -17.10 8.87
N LYS A 201 13.13 -17.89 7.84
CA LYS A 201 13.23 -17.37 6.46
C LYS A 201 11.90 -16.83 5.96
N CYS A 202 10.78 -17.48 6.28
CA CYS A 202 9.45 -16.97 5.95
C CYS A 202 9.15 -15.65 6.68
N LEU A 203 9.56 -15.53 7.95
CA LEU A 203 9.41 -14.29 8.71
C LEU A 203 10.23 -13.16 8.12
N GLU A 204 11.49 -13.40 7.74
CA GLU A 204 12.34 -12.43 7.06
C GLU A 204 11.70 -11.97 5.73
N GLY A 205 11.18 -12.91 4.94
CA GLY A 205 10.47 -12.60 3.70
C GLY A 205 9.20 -11.77 3.92
N PHE A 206 8.41 -12.10 4.95
CA PHE A 206 7.23 -11.32 5.33
C PHE A 206 7.60 -9.91 5.77
N VAL A 207 8.58 -9.77 6.65
CA VAL A 207 9.02 -8.48 7.19
C VAL A 207 9.55 -7.57 6.08
N HIS A 208 10.28 -8.12 5.11
CA HIS A 208 10.70 -7.38 3.92
C HIS A 208 9.51 -6.91 3.07
N ALA A 209 8.58 -7.81 2.74
CA ALA A 209 7.39 -7.46 1.96
C ALA A 209 6.49 -6.44 2.68
N PHE A 210 6.38 -6.55 4.00
CA PHE A 210 5.71 -5.58 4.85
C PHE A 210 6.39 -4.21 4.80
N GLY A 211 7.72 -4.17 4.83
CA GLY A 211 8.48 -2.92 4.70
C GLY A 211 8.19 -2.20 3.37
N GLU A 212 8.03 -2.94 2.27
CA GLU A 212 7.58 -2.38 0.97
C GLU A 212 6.15 -1.80 1.06
N LEU A 213 5.23 -2.52 1.70
CA LEU A 213 3.85 -2.06 1.90
C LEU A 213 3.78 -0.79 2.77
N ALA A 214 4.51 -0.77 3.89
CA ALA A 214 4.59 0.41 4.75
C ALA A 214 5.19 1.61 3.99
N ALA A 215 6.15 1.36 3.10
CA ALA A 215 6.74 2.39 2.24
C ALA A 215 5.78 2.98 1.21
N SER A 216 4.88 2.17 0.66
CA SER A 216 3.88 2.66 -0.29
C SER A 216 2.75 3.40 0.41
N VAL A 217 2.34 3.00 1.62
CA VAL A 217 1.13 3.56 2.25
C VAL A 217 1.42 4.67 3.24
N LEU A 218 2.54 4.61 3.96
CA LEU A 218 2.84 5.58 5.02
C LEU A 218 3.73 6.73 4.56
N PRO A 219 3.52 7.94 5.10
CA PRO A 219 4.46 9.05 4.93
C PRO A 219 5.87 8.69 5.39
N SER A 220 6.88 9.23 4.70
CA SER A 220 8.31 8.90 4.92
C SER A 220 8.81 9.14 6.35
N ASN A 221 8.23 10.10 7.07
CA ASN A 221 8.58 10.43 8.45
C ASN A 221 7.97 9.47 9.49
N LYS A 222 7.01 8.62 9.10
CA LYS A 222 6.33 7.66 9.98
C LYS A 222 6.85 6.24 9.83
N ARG A 223 7.58 5.95 8.75
CA ARG A 223 8.12 4.64 8.38
C ARG A 223 9.46 4.34 9.07
N GLU A 224 9.61 3.10 9.53
CA GLU A 224 10.90 2.47 9.83
C GLU A 224 11.56 1.98 8.54
N LYS A 225 12.87 2.24 8.40
CA LYS A 225 13.59 1.92 7.16
C LYS A 225 14.08 0.47 7.12
N ASP A 226 14.38 -0.08 8.29
CA ASP A 226 15.00 -1.39 8.45
C ASP A 226 14.19 -2.21 9.45
N HIS A 227 13.22 -2.96 8.95
CA HIS A 227 12.51 -3.95 9.76
C HIS A 227 13.37 -5.21 9.89
N ASP A 228 13.80 -5.51 11.11
CA ASP A 228 14.50 -6.74 11.46
C ASP A 228 13.55 -7.78 12.09
N ALA A 229 13.40 -8.92 11.42
CA ALA A 229 12.64 -10.07 11.91
C ALA A 229 13.13 -10.58 13.28
N ARG A 230 14.42 -10.41 13.57
CA ARG A 230 15.04 -10.87 14.83
C ARG A 230 14.55 -10.10 16.04
N LEU A 231 14.12 -8.84 15.86
CA LEU A 231 13.53 -8.06 16.95
C LEU A 231 12.20 -8.68 17.41
N LEU A 232 11.37 -9.18 16.47
CA LEU A 232 10.13 -9.87 16.80
C LEU A 232 10.42 -11.17 17.57
N LEU A 233 11.45 -11.92 17.17
CA LEU A 233 11.88 -13.12 17.89
C LEU A 233 12.41 -12.81 19.30
N LEU A 234 13.16 -11.71 19.45
CA LEU A 234 13.65 -11.26 20.75
C LEU A 234 12.49 -10.88 21.67
N MET A 235 11.48 -10.17 21.16
CA MET A 235 10.31 -9.80 21.96
C MET A 235 9.54 -11.04 22.43
N ASP A 236 9.36 -12.02 21.54
CA ASP A 236 8.73 -13.29 21.89
C ASP A 236 9.53 -14.04 22.97
N HIS A 237 10.87 -14.05 22.84
CA HIS A 237 11.74 -14.67 23.82
C HIS A 237 11.67 -13.99 25.20
N VAL A 238 11.63 -12.65 25.24
CA VAL A 238 11.50 -11.87 26.48
C VAL A 238 10.24 -12.25 27.25
N LEU A 239 9.09 -12.39 26.58
CA LEU A 239 7.84 -12.81 27.23
C LEU A 239 7.90 -14.27 27.70
N SER A 240 8.49 -15.15 26.89
CA SER A 240 8.69 -16.55 27.22
C SER A 240 9.50 -16.72 28.51
N LEU A 241 10.59 -15.98 28.66
CA LEU A 241 11.45 -16.01 29.85
C LEU A 241 10.77 -15.52 31.13
N ARG A 242 9.80 -14.60 31.02
CA ARG A 242 9.03 -14.13 32.20
C ARG A 242 7.92 -15.09 32.62
N GLY A 243 7.62 -16.12 31.83
CA GLY A 243 6.43 -16.95 32.02
C GLY A 243 5.12 -16.18 31.79
N GLU A 244 5.21 -14.96 31.27
CA GLU A 244 4.08 -14.13 30.87
C GLU A 244 3.60 -14.62 29.50
N LYS A 245 2.95 -15.78 29.50
CA LYS A 245 2.12 -16.16 28.36
C LYS A 245 0.93 -15.20 28.36
N LEU A 246 0.75 -14.46 27.26
CA LEU A 246 -0.52 -13.75 27.09
C LEU A 246 -1.65 -14.78 27.24
N LYS A 247 -2.51 -14.57 28.24
CA LYS A 247 -3.64 -15.47 28.52
C LYS A 247 -4.66 -15.49 27.38
N THR A 248 -4.55 -14.59 26.41
CA THR A 248 -5.59 -14.31 25.44
C THR A 248 -5.34 -14.90 24.05
N GLN A 249 -4.12 -14.99 23.50
CA GLN A 249 -3.86 -15.70 22.24
C GLN A 249 -2.38 -16.15 22.08
N PRO A 250 -2.12 -17.36 21.53
CA PRO A 250 -0.76 -17.81 21.22
C PRO A 250 -0.24 -17.08 19.98
N TYR A 251 0.84 -16.31 20.13
CA TYR A 251 1.51 -15.64 19.02
C TYR A 251 1.96 -16.64 17.96
N LEU A 252 2.02 -16.17 16.71
CA LEU A 252 2.61 -16.96 15.62
C LEU A 252 4.06 -17.36 15.93
N LEU A 253 4.77 -16.53 16.69
CA LEU A 253 6.21 -16.65 16.95
C LEU A 253 6.58 -17.43 18.23
N GLU A 254 5.62 -17.82 19.07
CA GLU A 254 5.84 -18.35 20.45
C GLU A 254 6.88 -19.49 20.55
N LYS A 255 7.09 -20.25 19.47
CA LYS A 255 8.00 -21.40 19.44
C LYS A 255 9.32 -21.15 18.70
N LEU A 256 9.44 -20.04 17.98
CA LEU A 256 10.63 -19.68 17.22
C LEU A 256 11.74 -19.12 18.11
N SER A 257 11.38 -18.46 19.22
CA SER A 257 12.32 -17.85 20.16
C SER A 257 13.28 -18.85 20.83
N SER A 258 12.99 -20.15 20.81
CA SER A 258 13.85 -21.22 21.34
C SER A 258 14.77 -21.86 20.27
N ALA A 259 15.09 -21.13 19.21
CA ALA A 259 16.10 -21.52 18.23
C ALA A 259 17.51 -21.13 18.75
N PRO A 260 18.49 -22.05 18.78
CA PRO A 260 19.68 -21.89 19.61
C PRO A 260 20.74 -20.89 19.11
N ASN A 261 20.58 -20.27 17.93
CA ASN A 261 21.59 -19.33 17.41
C ASN A 261 20.98 -18.30 16.45
N VAL A 262 20.43 -17.20 16.99
CA VAL A 262 20.17 -15.98 16.21
C VAL A 262 21.32 -15.02 16.49
N VAL A 263 22.26 -14.93 15.55
CA VAL A 263 23.41 -14.01 15.61
C VAL A 263 22.95 -12.65 15.10
N PHE A 264 22.79 -11.67 15.98
CA PHE A 264 22.55 -10.27 15.57
C PHE A 264 23.80 -9.70 14.88
N PRO A 265 23.65 -8.84 13.86
CA PRO A 265 24.80 -8.17 13.27
C PRO A 265 25.34 -7.19 14.31
N ASP A 266 26.64 -7.24 14.60
CA ASP A 266 27.27 -6.18 15.36
C ASP A 266 27.13 -4.88 14.56
N HIS A 267 26.25 -3.98 14.98
CA HIS A 267 26.22 -2.61 14.49
C HIS A 267 27.40 -1.83 15.10
N GLN A 268 28.63 -2.25 14.80
CA GLN A 268 29.75 -1.32 14.83
C GLN A 268 29.58 -0.38 13.64
N VAL A 269 28.88 0.71 13.88
CA VAL A 269 29.04 1.92 13.07
C VAL A 269 30.51 2.28 13.14
N THR A 270 31.19 2.15 12.01
CA THR A 270 32.52 2.71 11.78
C THR A 270 32.45 4.22 11.97
N ALA A 271 32.85 4.69 13.15
CA ALA A 271 33.32 6.06 13.32
C ALA A 271 34.70 6.14 12.63
N ASN A 272 34.78 6.92 11.55
CA ASN A 272 36.00 7.13 10.78
C ASN A 272 37.19 7.58 11.65
N GLU A 273 38.32 6.94 11.42
CA GLU A 273 39.72 7.41 11.44
C GLU A 273 40.05 8.72 12.17
N ALA A 274 40.73 8.62 13.33
CA ALA A 274 41.92 9.41 13.66
C ALA A 274 42.66 8.86 14.91
N SER A 275 43.72 8.09 14.65
CA SER A 275 45.03 7.98 15.31
C SER A 275 45.24 8.04 16.85
N THR A 276 46.04 7.04 17.28
CA THR A 276 47.19 7.10 18.23
C THR A 276 46.96 7.24 19.74
N LEU A 277 47.11 6.15 20.51
CA LEU A 277 48.35 5.70 21.21
C LEU A 277 48.05 4.83 22.45
N LEU A 278 48.71 3.66 22.47
CA LEU A 278 49.23 2.88 23.61
C LEU A 278 48.43 2.80 24.93
N GLY A 279 47.99 1.58 25.26
CA GLY A 279 47.55 1.22 26.61
C GLY A 279 47.04 -0.21 26.68
N SER A 280 47.96 -1.17 26.76
CA SER A 280 47.72 -2.61 26.88
C SER A 280 46.92 -2.99 28.13
N HIS A 281 45.73 -3.57 27.97
CA HIS A 281 45.20 -4.63 28.83
C HIS A 281 44.30 -5.58 28.03
N ALA A 282 44.48 -6.88 28.32
CA ALA A 282 44.02 -8.06 27.61
C ALA A 282 42.56 -8.05 27.10
N LEU A 283 42.42 -8.24 25.78
CA LEU A 283 41.19 -8.72 25.14
C LEU A 283 41.56 -9.76 24.06
N ALA A 284 41.11 -10.99 24.28
CA ALA A 284 40.83 -12.00 23.25
C ALA A 284 39.65 -12.84 23.76
N PRO A 285 38.71 -13.27 22.90
CA PRO A 285 38.91 -13.55 21.48
C PRO A 285 38.16 -12.59 20.54
N ARG A 286 38.88 -12.23 19.47
CA ARG A 286 38.30 -11.91 18.16
C ARG A 286 37.93 -13.24 17.51
N ASP A 287 36.64 -13.44 17.30
CA ASP A 287 36.05 -14.13 16.15
C ASP A 287 34.60 -13.65 16.11
N GLY A 288 34.05 -13.40 14.92
CA GLY A 288 32.70 -12.89 14.69
C GLY A 288 31.58 -13.86 15.08
N GLN A 289 31.65 -14.43 16.28
CA GLN A 289 30.57 -15.17 16.90
C GLN A 289 29.57 -14.17 17.47
N GLY A 290 28.48 -13.95 16.74
CA GLY A 290 27.37 -13.18 17.28
C GLY A 290 26.89 -13.77 18.60
N VAL A 291 26.48 -12.87 19.48
CA VAL A 291 25.95 -13.23 20.80
C VAL A 291 24.60 -13.94 20.61
N PRO A 292 24.37 -15.12 21.22
CA PRO A 292 23.09 -15.82 21.10
C PRO A 292 21.95 -14.99 21.70
N LEU A 293 20.74 -15.14 21.14
CA LEU A 293 19.51 -14.45 21.56
C LEU A 293 19.29 -14.50 23.09
N GLU A 294 19.60 -15.65 23.68
CA GLU A 294 19.53 -15.90 25.12
C GLU A 294 20.45 -14.95 25.90
N SER A 295 21.70 -14.77 25.48
CA SER A 295 22.64 -13.85 26.14
C SER A 295 22.20 -12.38 26.01
N TYR A 296 21.53 -12.00 24.93
CA TYR A 296 20.92 -10.68 24.78
C TYR A 296 19.74 -10.51 25.75
N ALA A 297 18.78 -11.42 25.72
CA ALA A 297 17.61 -11.36 26.59
C ALA A 297 17.99 -11.47 28.07
N PHE A 298 19.00 -12.26 28.42
CA PHE A 298 19.49 -12.39 29.80
C PHE A 298 20.23 -11.15 30.30
N LYS A 299 20.95 -10.42 29.44
CA LYS A 299 21.50 -9.10 29.80
C LYS A 299 20.38 -8.10 30.11
N LEU A 300 19.32 -8.11 29.31
CA LEU A 300 18.15 -7.24 29.49
C LEU A 300 17.28 -7.65 30.70
N LEU A 301 17.15 -8.94 30.98
CA LEU A 301 16.34 -9.50 32.07
C LEU A 301 17.13 -9.71 33.38
N GLY A 302 18.45 -9.52 33.36
CA GLY A 302 19.29 -9.43 34.55
C GLY A 302 19.53 -10.73 35.32
N THR A 303 19.45 -11.91 34.71
CA THR A 303 19.56 -13.20 35.42
C THR A 303 20.99 -13.64 35.75
N SER A 304 22.01 -12.89 35.34
CA SER A 304 23.41 -13.18 35.65
C SER A 304 23.91 -12.39 36.88
N GLY A 305 23.80 -12.99 38.07
CA GLY A 305 24.86 -12.94 39.09
C GLY A 305 24.96 -11.79 40.10
N ASP A 306 24.50 -10.56 39.85
CA ASP A 306 24.82 -9.44 40.76
C ASP A 306 23.64 -8.92 41.59
N ALA A 307 23.58 -9.30 42.87
CA ALA A 307 22.43 -9.12 43.76
C ALA A 307 22.16 -7.69 44.31
N ASN A 308 22.89 -6.64 43.90
CA ASN A 308 22.88 -5.35 44.60
C ASN A 308 22.13 -4.18 43.93
N GLN A 309 21.31 -4.42 42.89
CA GLN A 309 20.54 -3.39 42.18
C GLN A 309 19.05 -3.77 41.97
N GLY A 310 18.39 -4.30 43.01
CA GLY A 310 17.07 -4.95 42.89
C GLY A 310 15.92 -4.09 42.34
N ASN A 311 15.81 -2.80 42.69
CA ASN A 311 14.62 -2.00 42.35
C ASN A 311 14.64 -1.44 40.91
N ALA A 312 15.75 -0.84 40.46
CA ALA A 312 15.85 -0.30 39.09
C ALA A 312 15.78 -1.39 38.01
N ARG A 313 16.12 -2.64 38.36
CA ARG A 313 16.11 -3.79 37.44
C ARG A 313 14.72 -4.40 37.24
N GLY A 314 13.87 -4.38 38.28
CA GLY A 314 12.46 -4.78 38.15
C GLY A 314 11.72 -3.90 37.15
N ASP A 315 11.99 -2.59 37.17
CA ASP A 315 11.37 -1.61 36.29
C ASP A 315 11.77 -1.80 34.81
N LEU A 316 13.05 -2.11 34.54
CA LEU A 316 13.53 -2.35 33.18
C LEU A 316 12.95 -3.65 32.58
N ALA A 317 12.92 -4.73 33.36
CA ALA A 317 12.35 -6.01 32.93
C ALA A 317 10.84 -5.90 32.65
N GLN A 318 10.11 -5.16 33.48
CA GLN A 318 8.69 -4.88 33.24
C GLN A 318 8.50 -4.04 31.99
N LYS A 319 9.29 -2.98 31.80
CA LYS A 319 9.24 -2.13 30.61
C LYS A 319 9.55 -2.92 29.33
N ALA A 320 10.55 -3.80 29.37
CA ALA A 320 10.89 -4.70 28.27
C ALA A 320 9.72 -5.61 27.89
N ALA A 321 9.04 -6.19 28.89
CA ALA A 321 7.84 -7.00 28.67
C ALA A 321 6.68 -6.19 28.09
N ASP A 322 6.44 -4.97 28.59
CA ASP A 322 5.40 -4.09 28.08
C ASP A 322 5.61 -3.75 26.60
N HIS A 323 6.86 -3.45 26.20
CA HIS A 323 7.21 -3.21 24.80
C HIS A 323 7.07 -4.47 23.94
N ALA A 324 7.48 -5.63 24.44
CA ALA A 324 7.31 -6.91 23.75
C ALA A 324 5.83 -7.22 23.51
N ASN A 325 4.98 -7.03 24.53
CA ASN A 325 3.52 -7.16 24.44
C ASN A 325 2.93 -6.19 23.41
N GLU A 326 3.36 -4.92 23.42
CA GLU A 326 2.91 -3.89 22.48
C GLU A 326 3.25 -4.28 21.03
N LEU A 327 4.49 -4.69 20.75
CA LEU A 327 4.96 -5.04 19.41
C LEU A 327 4.30 -6.31 18.89
N LEU A 328 4.25 -7.39 19.68
CA LEU A 328 3.63 -8.64 19.24
C LEU A 328 2.11 -8.49 19.08
N SER A 329 1.43 -7.73 19.95
CA SER A 329 0.02 -7.40 19.74
C SER A 329 -0.21 -6.60 18.46
N ALA A 330 0.67 -5.65 18.14
CA ALA A 330 0.58 -4.90 16.90
C ALA A 330 0.83 -5.79 15.66
N PHE A 331 1.78 -6.74 15.75
CA PHE A 331 2.05 -7.73 14.71
C PHE A 331 0.83 -8.62 14.44
N GLU A 332 0.17 -9.13 15.49
CA GLU A 332 -1.05 -9.93 15.33
C GLU A 332 -2.20 -9.14 14.70
N GLY A 333 -2.41 -7.89 15.12
CA GLY A 333 -3.42 -7.02 14.51
C GLY A 333 -3.16 -6.76 13.02
N LEU A 334 -1.89 -6.59 12.65
CA LEU A 334 -1.48 -6.48 11.25
C LEU A 334 -1.76 -7.77 10.46
N LYS A 335 -1.39 -8.92 11.03
CA LYS A 335 -1.62 -10.24 10.43
C LYS A 335 -3.11 -10.45 10.15
N ASP A 336 -3.96 -10.22 11.15
CA ASP A 336 -5.42 -10.40 11.03
C ASP A 336 -6.01 -9.48 9.96
N MET A 337 -5.57 -8.23 9.91
CA MET A 337 -5.98 -7.28 8.89
C MET A 337 -5.56 -7.73 7.47
N LEU A 338 -4.29 -8.10 7.26
CA LEU A 338 -3.83 -8.58 5.94
C LEU A 338 -4.59 -9.84 5.50
N MET A 339 -4.85 -10.76 6.43
CA MET A 339 -5.63 -11.97 6.12
C MET A 339 -7.09 -11.67 5.82
N SER A 340 -7.70 -10.66 6.44
CA SER A 340 -9.07 -10.23 6.07
C SER A 340 -9.14 -9.70 4.63
N LEU A 341 -8.11 -8.98 4.18
CA LEU A 341 -8.05 -8.40 2.84
C LEU A 341 -7.90 -9.47 1.75
N LYS A 342 -7.28 -10.62 2.06
CA LYS A 342 -7.10 -11.73 1.11
C LYS A 342 -8.40 -12.16 0.44
N SER A 343 -9.50 -12.20 1.20
CA SER A 343 -10.79 -12.66 0.69
C SER A 343 -11.55 -11.62 -0.15
N THR A 344 -11.12 -10.36 -0.13
CA THR A 344 -11.83 -9.23 -0.74
C THR A 344 -10.98 -8.47 -1.77
N LEU A 345 -9.84 -9.03 -2.23
CA LEU A 345 -8.87 -8.34 -3.10
C LEU A 345 -9.48 -7.66 -4.34
N GLU A 346 -10.51 -8.26 -4.94
CA GLU A 346 -11.22 -7.74 -6.11
C GLU A 346 -12.05 -6.48 -5.82
N HIS A 347 -12.36 -6.22 -4.54
CA HIS A 347 -13.22 -5.12 -4.08
C HIS A 347 -12.50 -4.04 -3.27
N ILE A 348 -11.21 -4.25 -2.94
CA ILE A 348 -10.44 -3.30 -2.12
C ILE A 348 -10.30 -1.94 -2.83
N ASP A 349 -10.43 -0.83 -2.12
CA ASP A 349 -10.04 0.47 -2.66
C ASP A 349 -8.52 0.52 -2.84
N PRO A 350 -7.97 0.80 -4.04
CA PRO A 350 -6.53 0.83 -4.23
C PRO A 350 -5.84 1.94 -3.45
N ALA A 351 -6.57 2.97 -3.01
CA ALA A 351 -6.08 4.06 -2.17
C ALA A 351 -6.07 3.68 -0.68
N LEU A 352 -5.23 2.69 -0.34
CA LEU A 352 -5.03 2.20 1.02
C LEU A 352 -4.52 3.28 1.99
N ASP A 353 -3.91 4.34 1.47
CA ASP A 353 -3.50 5.52 2.24
C ASP A 353 -4.68 6.35 2.78
N LYS A 354 -5.90 6.12 2.28
CA LYS A 354 -7.13 6.75 2.76
C LYS A 354 -7.94 5.88 3.71
N ASP A 355 -7.60 4.61 3.86
CA ASP A 355 -8.22 3.72 4.84
C ASP A 355 -7.61 3.99 6.22
N ASP A 356 -8.32 4.77 7.04
CA ASP A 356 -7.87 5.16 8.39
C ASP A 356 -7.57 3.95 9.28
N ALA A 357 -8.36 2.88 9.18
CA ALA A 357 -8.17 1.68 10.00
C ALA A 357 -6.92 0.92 9.56
N PHE A 358 -6.71 0.80 8.24
CA PHE A 358 -5.52 0.19 7.67
C PHE A 358 -4.26 0.97 8.04
N VAL A 359 -4.27 2.28 7.81
CA VAL A 359 -3.17 3.20 8.12
C VAL A 359 -2.87 3.20 9.62
N ALA A 360 -3.89 3.22 10.49
CA ALA A 360 -3.69 3.19 11.94
C ALA A 360 -3.01 1.89 12.40
N THR A 361 -3.38 0.75 11.81
CA THR A 361 -2.78 -0.56 12.13
C THR A 361 -1.32 -0.61 11.70
N LEU A 362 -0.99 -0.14 10.49
CA LEU A 362 0.39 -0.02 10.03
C LEU A 362 1.21 0.89 10.96
N GLN A 363 0.68 2.09 11.27
CA GLN A 363 1.38 3.05 12.14
C GLN A 363 1.58 2.52 13.57
N ARG A 364 0.64 1.73 14.09
CA ARG A 364 0.76 1.10 15.40
C ARG A 364 1.94 0.11 15.41
N PHE A 365 2.04 -0.74 14.39
CA PHE A 365 3.17 -1.65 14.24
C PHE A 365 4.49 -0.89 14.11
N GLU A 366 4.58 0.08 13.20
CA GLU A 366 5.77 0.92 12.99
C GLU A 366 6.25 1.60 14.28
N ARG A 367 5.32 2.16 15.05
CA ARG A 367 5.62 2.83 16.31
C ARG A 367 6.13 1.84 17.37
N ALA A 368 5.46 0.70 17.52
CA ALA A 368 5.85 -0.34 18.47
C ALA A 368 7.22 -0.94 18.10
N PHE A 369 7.45 -1.16 16.81
CA PHE A 369 8.71 -1.66 16.27
C PHE A 369 9.85 -0.69 16.57
N ARG A 370 9.68 0.59 16.27
CA ARG A 370 10.69 1.62 16.55
C ARG A 370 11.00 1.76 18.04
N ARG A 371 9.97 1.75 18.89
CA ARG A 371 10.16 1.81 20.36
C ARG A 371 10.96 0.62 20.87
N SER A 372 10.62 -0.57 20.40
CA SER A 372 11.32 -1.81 20.75
C SER A 372 12.76 -1.78 20.22
N ARG A 373 12.97 -1.38 18.96
CA ARG A 373 14.31 -1.23 18.37
C ARG A 373 15.19 -0.31 19.22
N ARG A 374 14.69 0.86 19.64
CA ARG A 374 15.44 1.79 20.50
C ARG A 374 15.82 1.15 21.84
N LEU A 375 14.88 0.49 22.49
CA LEU A 375 15.13 -0.12 23.79
C LEU A 375 16.15 -1.27 23.71
N PHE A 376 16.05 -2.10 22.68
CA PHE A 376 16.76 -3.38 22.61
C PHE A 376 18.02 -3.38 21.74
N LEU A 377 18.17 -2.41 20.84
CA LEU A 377 19.27 -2.38 19.85
C LEU A 377 20.10 -1.09 19.90
N GLU A 378 19.76 -0.09 20.73
CA GLU A 378 20.64 1.07 20.93
C GLU A 378 21.73 0.76 21.99
N PRO A 379 23.01 1.06 21.69
CA PRO A 379 24.16 0.63 22.48
C PRO A 379 24.17 1.18 23.92
N ASP A 380 23.61 2.37 24.14
CA ASP A 380 23.59 3.02 25.46
C ASP A 380 22.66 2.33 26.47
N ASN A 381 21.74 1.47 26.00
CA ASN A 381 20.82 0.72 26.86
C ASN A 381 21.33 -0.69 27.24
N LEU A 382 22.49 -1.10 26.69
CA LEU A 382 23.10 -2.42 26.88
C LEU A 382 24.48 -2.36 27.56
N ALA A 383 25.01 -1.16 27.79
CA ALA A 383 26.22 -0.87 28.57
C ALA A 383 25.86 -0.67 30.06
#